data_AF-A0A427CAG8-F1
#
_entry.id   AF-A0A427CAG8-F1
#
_cell.length_a   1.000
_cell.length_b   1.000
_cell.length_c   1.000
_cell.angle_alpha   90.00
_cell.angle_beta   90.00
_cell.angle_gamma   90.00
#
_symmetry.space_group_name_H-M   'P 1'
#
loop_
_entity.id
_entity.type
_entity.pdbx_description
1 polymer ?
#
loop_
_entity_poly.entity_id
_entity_poly.type
_entity_poly.pdbx_seq_one_letter_code
_entity_poly.pdbx_strand_id
1 'polypeptide(L)'
;MARLLPRLLLSLAALVALPAAAASTDWWQAEWPYRKPITLDAGPQGAGLAADPGRTPVLLRLHTGNFSFDGVGEGGKDLRFISADGRTVLNHQVEQFDAKLGMALVWVDVPSVAANAPQTIWMYYGNAKAPASSNGQQVFDPDYTLVYHFAEANAPARDTTAYGNNAGAVVPAADGAVIGRGVQLGENPLPLPASASLAQQA
;
A
#
# COMPACT_ATOMS: atom_id res chain seq x y z
N MET A 1 32.38 -8.39 70.48
CA MET A 1 31.04 -8.98 70.28
C MET A 1 30.39 -8.21 69.13
N ALA A 2 30.47 -8.63 67.86
CA ALA A 2 29.54 -9.55 67.17
C ALA A 2 28.07 -9.12 67.39
N ARG A 3 27.24 -8.75 66.41
CA ARG A 3 26.81 -9.46 65.17
C ARG A 3 26.07 -8.45 64.22
N LEU A 4 26.34 -8.39 62.90
CA LEU A 4 25.58 -8.98 61.76
C LEU A 4 24.11 -8.47 61.68
N LEU A 5 23.50 -7.93 60.60
CA LEU A 5 23.56 -8.15 59.13
C LEU A 5 22.91 -6.93 58.39
N PRO A 6 23.06 -6.78 57.05
CA PRO A 6 22.65 -5.63 56.25
C PRO A 6 21.22 -5.78 55.67
N ARG A 7 20.58 -4.67 55.30
CA ARG A 7 19.35 -4.68 54.47
C ARG A 7 19.60 -4.03 53.12
N LEU A 8 19.81 -4.92 52.16
CA LEU A 8 19.66 -4.72 50.72
C LEU A 8 18.24 -4.21 50.43
N LEU A 9 18.10 -3.10 49.71
CA LEU A 9 16.82 -2.64 49.15
C LEU A 9 16.93 -2.70 47.62
N LEU A 10 16.25 -3.72 47.08
CA LEU A 10 16.04 -4.00 45.67
C LEU A 10 14.86 -3.17 45.15
N SER A 11 15.11 -2.47 44.03
CA SER A 11 14.27 -2.29 42.84
C SER A 11 12.88 -1.63 42.97
N LEU A 12 12.60 -0.64 42.10
CA LEU A 12 11.80 -0.86 40.87
C LEU A 12 11.80 0.41 40.00
N ALA A 13 12.55 0.41 38.90
CA ALA A 13 12.38 1.41 37.84
C ALA A 13 11.19 0.99 36.99
N ALA A 14 10.06 1.68 37.14
CA ALA A 14 8.90 1.50 36.26
C ALA A 14 9.23 2.11 34.89
N LEU A 15 9.48 1.25 33.90
CA LEU A 15 9.55 1.66 32.50
C LEU A 15 8.10 1.92 32.03
N VAL A 16 7.69 3.19 32.09
CA VAL A 16 6.42 3.63 31.50
C VAL A 16 6.60 3.63 29.98
N ALA A 17 6.08 2.60 29.31
CA ALA A 17 5.86 2.65 27.88
C ALA A 17 4.76 3.68 27.61
N LEU A 18 5.12 4.83 27.04
CA LEU A 18 4.15 5.79 26.53
C LEU A 18 3.40 5.11 25.37
N PRO A 19 2.06 4.96 25.43
CA PRO A 19 1.33 4.59 24.24
C PRO A 19 1.51 5.73 23.23
N ALA A 20 1.92 5.41 22.00
CA ALA A 20 1.88 6.36 20.91
C ALA A 20 0.44 6.86 20.80
N ALA A 21 0.19 8.11 21.17
CA ALA A 21 -1.12 8.71 21.03
C ALA A 21 -1.42 8.73 19.53
N ALA A 22 -2.37 7.89 19.10
CA ALA A 22 -2.96 8.02 17.78
C ALA A 22 -3.54 9.44 17.72
N ALA A 23 -2.91 10.33 16.96
CA ALA A 23 -3.41 11.68 16.78
C ALA A 23 -4.85 11.58 16.31
N SER A 24 -5.80 12.13 17.07
CA SER A 24 -7.20 12.15 16.67
C SER A 24 -7.34 13.13 15.53
N THR A 25 -7.18 12.64 14.31
CA THR A 25 -7.45 13.41 13.10
C THR A 25 -8.95 13.59 12.96
N ASP A 26 -9.37 14.82 12.61
CA ASP A 26 -10.76 15.13 12.27
C ASP A 26 -11.31 14.13 11.24
N TRP A 27 -12.59 13.81 11.36
CA TRP A 27 -13.26 12.97 10.39
C TRP A 27 -13.28 13.68 9.04
N TRP A 28 -12.82 13.01 7.97
CA TRP A 28 -12.62 13.68 6.68
C TRP A 28 -13.93 14.23 6.08
N GLN A 29 -14.96 13.38 5.99
CA GLN A 29 -16.26 13.71 5.40
C GLN A 29 -17.36 12.84 6.03
N ALA A 30 -18.52 13.42 6.33
CA ALA A 30 -19.59 12.76 7.09
C ALA A 30 -20.26 11.60 6.34
N GLU A 31 -20.18 11.59 5.01
CA GLU A 31 -20.74 10.57 4.12
C GLU A 31 -19.97 9.24 4.18
N TRP A 32 -18.81 9.23 4.84
CA TRP A 32 -17.96 8.07 5.01
C TRP A 32 -18.16 7.51 6.41
N PRO A 33 -18.92 6.43 6.60
CA PRO A 33 -19.28 5.93 7.93
C PRO A 33 -18.14 5.18 8.64
N TYR A 34 -17.17 4.67 7.88
CA TYR A 34 -16.09 3.84 8.43
C TYR A 34 -14.71 4.37 8.03
N ARG A 35 -13.74 4.21 8.95
CA ARG A 35 -12.32 4.41 8.68
C ARG A 35 -11.47 3.37 9.38
N LYS A 36 -10.32 3.04 8.79
CA LYS A 36 -9.29 2.19 9.39
C LYS A 36 -7.95 2.92 9.37
N PRO A 37 -7.24 3.03 10.51
CA PRO A 37 -5.86 3.49 10.50
C PRO A 37 -4.96 2.43 9.87
N ILE A 38 -4.01 2.89 9.06
CA ILE A 38 -2.96 2.08 8.47
C ILE A 38 -1.64 2.70 8.92
N THR A 39 -0.85 1.92 9.64
CA THR A 39 0.49 2.33 10.05
C THR A 39 1.50 1.89 9.01
N LEU A 40 2.21 2.86 8.45
CA LEU A 40 3.38 2.65 7.60
C LEU A 40 4.62 2.80 8.47
N ASP A 41 5.28 1.70 8.76
CA ASP A 41 6.54 1.69 9.49
C ASP A 41 7.69 1.36 8.55
N ALA A 42 8.43 2.39 8.13
CA ALA A 42 9.65 2.22 7.36
C ALA A 42 10.93 2.28 8.24
N GLY A 43 10.77 2.40 9.56
CA GLY A 43 11.85 2.39 10.52
C GLY A 43 12.36 1.00 10.87
N PRO A 44 13.29 0.90 11.84
CA PRO A 44 13.97 -0.36 12.18
C PRO A 44 13.07 -1.51 12.65
N GLN A 45 11.85 -1.20 13.10
CA GLN A 45 10.86 -2.20 13.52
C GLN A 45 9.93 -2.64 12.38
N GLY A 46 9.97 -1.94 11.24
CA GLY A 46 9.23 -2.24 10.02
C GLY A 46 10.16 -2.53 8.86
N ALA A 47 10.12 -1.69 7.81
CA ALA A 47 10.89 -1.93 6.58
C ALA A 47 12.41 -1.72 6.71
N GLY A 48 12.89 -1.04 7.76
CA GLY A 48 14.32 -0.83 8.01
C GLY A 48 15.04 -0.02 6.93
N LEU A 49 14.37 0.98 6.34
CA LEU A 49 14.96 1.81 5.30
C LEU A 49 16.07 2.71 5.88
N ALA A 50 17.16 2.88 5.14
CA ALA A 50 18.31 3.69 5.58
C ALA A 50 18.09 5.20 5.40
N ALA A 51 17.16 5.59 4.52
CA ALA A 51 16.77 6.96 4.23
C ALA A 51 15.35 7.00 3.67
N ASP A 52 14.73 8.18 3.70
CA ASP A 52 13.39 8.39 3.15
C ASP A 52 13.38 8.10 1.63
N PRO A 53 12.54 7.17 1.13
CA PRO A 53 12.48 6.84 -0.29
C PRO A 53 11.76 7.91 -1.14
N GLY A 54 11.25 8.98 -0.52
CA GLY A 54 10.44 9.99 -1.18
C GLY A 54 9.01 9.51 -1.45
N ARG A 55 8.48 9.88 -2.62
CA ARG A 55 7.18 9.39 -3.09
C ARG A 55 7.27 7.90 -3.36
N THR A 56 6.30 7.13 -2.87
CA THR A 56 6.33 5.68 -2.96
C THR A 56 4.93 5.10 -3.12
N PRO A 57 4.67 4.33 -4.19
CA PRO A 57 3.53 3.43 -4.25
C PRO A 57 3.66 2.32 -3.19
N VAL A 58 2.84 2.39 -2.15
CA VAL A 58 2.82 1.40 -1.07
C VAL A 58 1.73 0.38 -1.33
N LEU A 59 2.08 -0.91 -1.33
CA LEU A 59 1.10 -1.98 -1.40
C LEU A 59 0.46 -2.24 -0.03
N LEU A 60 -0.86 -2.13 0.01
CA LEU A 60 -1.68 -2.57 1.13
C LEU A 60 -2.26 -3.95 0.82
N ARG A 61 -1.95 -4.93 1.67
CA ARG A 61 -2.58 -6.24 1.64
C ARG A 61 -3.63 -6.33 2.75
N LEU A 62 -4.89 -6.25 2.34
CA LEU A 62 -6.04 -6.42 3.22
C LEU A 62 -6.48 -7.87 3.19
N HIS A 63 -6.74 -8.44 4.36
CA HIS A 63 -7.31 -9.78 4.48
C HIS A 63 -8.10 -9.90 5.78
N THR A 64 -8.88 -10.97 5.96
CA THR A 64 -9.76 -11.18 7.14
C THR A 64 -9.05 -11.13 8.49
N GLY A 65 -7.73 -11.33 8.53
CA GLY A 65 -6.92 -11.20 9.75
C GLY A 65 -6.61 -9.76 10.15
N ASN A 66 -6.76 -8.81 9.22
CA ASN A 66 -6.49 -7.39 9.47
C ASN A 66 -7.65 -6.45 9.06
N PHE A 67 -8.65 -6.91 8.33
CA PHE A 67 -9.74 -6.09 7.79
C PHE A 67 -11.02 -6.90 7.58
N SER A 68 -12.18 -6.33 7.93
CA SER A 68 -13.49 -6.85 7.49
C SER A 68 -13.92 -6.12 6.23
N PHE A 69 -14.43 -6.88 5.25
CA PHE A 69 -14.91 -6.35 3.98
C PHE A 69 -16.39 -5.95 4.02
N ASP A 70 -17.04 -6.11 5.18
CA ASP A 70 -18.45 -5.73 5.37
C ASP A 70 -18.64 -4.23 5.15
N GLY A 71 -19.63 -3.87 4.33
CA GLY A 71 -19.95 -2.48 4.02
C GLY A 71 -19.04 -1.83 2.98
N VAL A 72 -17.99 -2.50 2.49
CA VAL A 72 -17.20 -2.01 1.35
C VAL A 72 -18.01 -2.19 0.05
N GLY A 73 -18.06 -1.16 -0.77
CA GLY A 73 -18.66 -1.20 -2.09
C GLY A 73 -17.99 -2.22 -3.02
N GLU A 74 -18.76 -2.72 -3.97
CA GLU A 74 -18.29 -3.69 -4.96
C GLU A 74 -16.96 -3.28 -5.63
N GLY A 75 -16.02 -4.22 -5.69
CA GLY A 75 -14.69 -3.98 -6.26
C GLY A 75 -13.84 -2.96 -5.49
N GLY A 76 -14.22 -2.57 -4.27
CA GLY A 76 -13.54 -1.51 -3.52
C GLY A 76 -13.77 -0.11 -4.10
N LYS A 77 -14.85 0.11 -4.85
CA LYS A 77 -15.13 1.39 -5.53
C LYS A 77 -15.18 2.60 -4.58
N ASP A 78 -15.59 2.37 -3.35
CA ASP A 78 -15.69 3.35 -2.28
C ASP A 78 -14.52 3.23 -1.31
N LEU A 79 -13.31 2.88 -1.76
CA LEU A 79 -12.11 3.06 -0.95
C LEU A 79 -11.57 4.48 -1.14
N ARG A 80 -11.22 5.16 -0.05
CA ARG A 80 -10.47 6.43 -0.07
C ARG A 80 -9.34 6.41 0.93
N PHE A 81 -8.19 6.91 0.51
CA PHE A 81 -7.01 7.00 1.35
C PHE A 81 -6.73 8.45 1.65
N ILE A 82 -6.59 8.78 2.93
CA ILE A 82 -6.36 10.14 3.42
C ILE A 82 -5.04 10.14 4.19
N SER A 83 -4.20 11.14 3.94
CA SER A 83 -2.92 11.27 4.62
C SER A 83 -3.10 11.52 6.13
N ALA A 84 -1.98 11.55 6.86
CA ALA A 84 -1.94 11.85 8.29
C ALA A 84 -2.59 13.19 8.67
N ASP A 85 -2.68 14.15 7.72
CA ASP A 85 -3.26 15.48 7.96
C ASP A 85 -4.81 15.50 8.01
N GLY A 86 -5.46 14.38 7.64
CA GLY A 86 -6.91 14.23 7.65
C GLY A 86 -7.67 14.84 6.49
N ARG A 87 -6.97 15.40 5.49
CA ARG A 87 -7.55 16.21 4.42
C ARG A 87 -7.06 15.79 3.05
N THR A 88 -5.77 15.48 2.92
CA THR A 88 -5.13 15.16 1.65
C THR A 88 -5.53 13.77 1.18
N VAL A 89 -6.22 13.71 0.04
CA VAL A 89 -6.58 12.45 -0.61
C VAL A 89 -5.36 11.90 -1.34
N LEU A 90 -5.09 10.61 -1.16
CA LEU A 90 -4.02 9.88 -1.81
C LEU A 90 -4.58 9.10 -3.00
N ASN A 91 -3.85 9.11 -4.12
CA ASN A 91 -4.20 8.29 -5.28
C ASN A 91 -4.03 6.82 -4.93
N HIS A 92 -4.84 5.96 -5.55
CA HIS A 92 -4.74 4.53 -5.32
C HIS A 92 -5.17 3.72 -6.53
N GLN A 93 -4.70 2.48 -6.59
CA GLN A 93 -5.11 1.48 -7.55
C GLN A 93 -5.56 0.22 -6.80
N VAL A 94 -6.76 -0.26 -7.10
CA VAL A 94 -7.21 -1.59 -6.66
C VAL A 94 -6.60 -2.60 -7.63
N GLU A 95 -5.52 -3.26 -7.19
CA GLU A 95 -4.84 -4.35 -7.91
C GLU A 95 -5.76 -5.57 -7.98
N GLN A 96 -6.30 -5.95 -6.82
CA GLN A 96 -7.15 -7.12 -6.68
C GLN A 96 -8.15 -6.86 -5.56
N PHE A 97 -9.39 -7.28 -5.78
CA PHE A 97 -10.42 -7.21 -4.74
C PHE A 97 -11.35 -8.42 -4.84
N ASP A 98 -11.31 -9.26 -3.82
CA ASP A 98 -12.23 -10.38 -3.66
C ASP A 98 -12.70 -10.43 -2.20
N ALA A 99 -13.83 -9.77 -1.94
CA ALA A 99 -14.45 -9.77 -0.62
C ALA A 99 -14.94 -11.16 -0.18
N LYS A 100 -15.21 -12.09 -1.12
CA LYS A 100 -15.67 -13.46 -0.79
C LYS A 100 -14.51 -14.31 -0.31
N LEU A 101 -13.34 -14.17 -0.95
CA LEU A 101 -12.08 -14.75 -0.47
C LEU A 101 -11.46 -13.94 0.68
N GLY A 102 -12.03 -12.77 0.99
CA GLY A 102 -11.60 -11.91 2.07
C GLY A 102 -10.19 -11.38 1.86
N MET A 103 -9.88 -10.93 0.64
CA MET A 103 -8.57 -10.42 0.25
C MET A 103 -8.70 -9.22 -0.69
N ALA A 104 -7.84 -8.21 -0.47
CA ALA A 104 -7.62 -7.16 -1.45
C ALA A 104 -6.15 -6.70 -1.44
N LEU A 105 -5.69 -6.29 -2.62
CA LEU A 105 -4.41 -5.67 -2.86
C LEU A 105 -4.69 -4.27 -3.40
N VAL A 106 -4.14 -3.25 -2.74
CA VAL A 106 -4.36 -1.85 -3.11
C VAL A 106 -3.03 -1.12 -3.08
N TRP A 107 -2.62 -0.57 -4.21
CA TRP A 107 -1.49 0.36 -4.27
C TRP A 107 -1.96 1.75 -3.85
N VAL A 108 -1.23 2.41 -2.97
CA VAL A 108 -1.51 3.77 -2.52
C VAL A 108 -0.29 4.65 -2.77
N ASP A 109 -0.49 5.77 -3.46
CA ASP A 109 0.55 6.76 -3.71
C ASP A 109 0.79 7.61 -2.46
N VAL A 110 1.91 7.34 -1.77
CA VAL A 110 2.29 8.06 -0.56
C VAL A 110 3.38 9.09 -0.92
N PRO A 111 3.12 10.41 -0.81
CA PRO A 111 4.06 11.45 -1.22
C PRO A 111 5.41 11.44 -0.48
N SER A 112 5.43 10.95 0.76
CA SER A 112 6.64 10.89 1.58
C SER A 112 6.56 9.74 2.58
N VAL A 113 7.45 8.77 2.45
CA VAL A 113 7.62 7.72 3.48
C VAL A 113 8.77 8.09 4.42
N ALA A 114 8.49 8.24 5.72
CA ALA A 114 9.51 8.50 6.74
C ALA A 114 10.21 7.20 7.18
N ALA A 115 11.52 7.11 6.95
CA ALA A 115 12.35 5.97 7.32
C ALA A 115 12.75 5.94 8.80
N ASN A 116 12.43 6.97 9.56
CA ASN A 116 12.84 7.10 10.98
C ASN A 116 11.69 6.93 11.98
N ALA A 117 10.43 6.93 11.53
CA ALA A 117 9.27 6.83 12.40
C ALA A 117 8.05 6.24 11.67
N PRO A 118 7.20 5.47 12.39
CA PRO A 118 5.90 5.08 11.86
C PRO A 118 5.03 6.30 11.57
N GLN A 119 4.29 6.25 10.47
CA GLN A 119 3.29 7.25 10.13
C GLN A 119 1.93 6.60 9.84
N THR A 120 0.86 7.38 9.92
CA THR A 120 -0.50 6.87 9.71
C THR A 120 -1.10 7.45 8.45
N ILE A 121 -1.70 6.59 7.63
CA ILE A 121 -2.70 6.99 6.64
C ILE A 121 -4.05 6.38 7.04
N TRP A 122 -5.14 6.97 6.57
CA TRP A 122 -6.49 6.53 6.88
C TRP A 122 -7.15 5.95 5.64
N MET A 123 -7.74 4.76 5.77
CA MET A 123 -8.60 4.18 4.73
C MET A 123 -10.06 4.37 5.14
N TYR A 124 -10.82 5.17 4.38
CA TYR A 124 -12.25 5.37 4.53
C TYR A 124 -13.04 4.49 3.55
N TYR A 125 -14.21 4.02 3.98
CA TYR A 125 -15.10 3.17 3.19
C TYR A 125 -16.56 3.21 3.71
N GLY A 126 -17.49 2.59 2.99
CA GLY A 126 -18.91 2.50 3.34
C GLY A 126 -19.79 3.58 2.71
N ASN A 127 -19.25 4.41 1.82
CA ASN A 127 -20.01 5.43 1.13
C ASN A 127 -20.62 4.84 -0.15
N ALA A 128 -21.86 4.33 -0.05
CA ALA A 128 -22.56 3.70 -1.16
C ALA A 128 -22.78 4.61 -2.39
N LYS A 129 -22.70 5.95 -2.21
CA LYS A 129 -22.85 6.95 -3.28
C LYS A 129 -21.51 7.39 -3.88
N ALA A 130 -20.38 6.94 -3.34
CA ALA A 130 -19.07 7.32 -3.86
C ALA A 130 -18.84 6.69 -5.25
N PRO A 131 -18.38 7.49 -6.23
CA PRO A 131 -17.94 6.93 -7.51
C PRO A 131 -16.63 6.14 -7.32
N ALA A 132 -16.33 5.21 -8.23
CA ALA A 132 -15.01 4.61 -8.30
C ALA A 132 -13.96 5.70 -8.57
N SER A 133 -12.82 5.65 -7.86
CA SER A 133 -11.71 6.58 -8.08
C SER A 133 -10.34 5.89 -8.13
N SER A 134 -10.35 4.57 -8.33
CA SER A 134 -9.11 3.83 -8.52
C SER A 134 -8.48 4.25 -9.85
N ASN A 135 -7.21 4.64 -9.82
CA ASN A 135 -6.47 5.12 -10.98
C ASN A 135 -4.98 4.77 -10.85
N GLY A 136 -4.52 3.77 -11.61
CA GLY A 136 -3.13 3.35 -11.61
C GLY A 136 -2.15 4.36 -12.23
N GLN A 137 -2.57 5.10 -13.27
CA GLN A 137 -1.73 6.14 -13.88
C GLN A 137 -1.31 7.19 -12.84
N GLN A 138 -2.26 7.63 -12.01
CA GLN A 138 -1.98 8.58 -10.93
C GLN A 138 -1.11 8.01 -9.80
N VAL A 139 -1.04 6.68 -9.66
CA VAL A 139 -0.19 6.03 -8.65
C VAL A 139 1.25 5.92 -9.11
N PHE A 140 1.48 5.57 -10.39
CA PHE A 140 2.82 5.28 -10.88
C PHE A 140 3.45 6.44 -11.69
N ASP A 141 2.69 7.35 -12.28
CA ASP A 141 3.32 8.47 -12.99
C ASP A 141 3.74 9.58 -12.02
N PRO A 142 4.86 10.28 -12.26
CA PRO A 142 5.73 10.20 -13.43
C PRO A 142 6.97 9.30 -13.24
N ASP A 143 7.09 8.61 -12.11
CA ASP A 143 8.36 7.99 -11.67
C ASP A 143 8.65 6.63 -12.34
N TYR A 144 7.67 6.07 -13.05
CA TYR A 144 7.74 4.75 -13.66
C TYR A 144 7.59 4.85 -15.18
N THR A 145 8.48 4.16 -15.91
CA THR A 145 8.44 4.09 -17.38
C THR A 145 7.49 3.00 -17.90
N LEU A 146 7.28 1.94 -17.11
CA LEU A 146 6.48 0.78 -17.49
C LEU A 146 5.97 0.06 -16.23
N VAL A 147 4.66 -0.19 -16.13
CA VAL A 147 4.09 -1.00 -15.06
C VAL A 147 3.08 -2.00 -15.62
N TYR A 148 3.38 -3.29 -15.49
CA TYR A 148 2.48 -4.39 -15.85
C TYR A 148 2.04 -5.17 -14.62
N HIS A 149 0.73 -5.28 -14.46
CA HIS A 149 0.10 -6.10 -13.43
C HIS A 149 -0.31 -7.49 -13.93
N PHE A 150 -0.24 -7.72 -15.25
CA PHE A 150 -0.64 -8.98 -15.90
C PHE A 150 -2.05 -9.45 -15.50
N ALA A 151 -2.94 -8.51 -15.20
CA ALA A 151 -4.28 -8.79 -14.69
C ALA A 151 -5.24 -9.24 -15.81
N GLU A 152 -4.90 -8.93 -17.06
CA GLU A 152 -5.70 -9.24 -18.25
C GLU A 152 -5.90 -10.75 -18.44
N ALA A 153 -7.11 -11.15 -18.81
CA ALA A 153 -7.40 -12.52 -19.21
C ALA A 153 -7.25 -12.67 -20.73
N ASN A 154 -6.28 -13.48 -21.17
CA ASN A 154 -6.05 -13.79 -22.59
C ASN A 154 -5.82 -12.56 -23.48
N ALA A 155 -5.29 -11.47 -22.93
CA ALA A 155 -4.91 -10.28 -23.68
C ALA A 155 -3.50 -9.83 -23.26
N PRO A 156 -2.80 -9.06 -24.11
CA PRO A 156 -1.50 -8.52 -23.75
C PRO A 156 -1.60 -7.63 -22.50
N ALA A 157 -0.56 -7.68 -21.66
CA ALA A 157 -0.49 -6.86 -20.46
C ALA A 157 -0.58 -5.37 -20.81
N ARG A 158 -1.43 -4.65 -20.08
CA ARG A 158 -1.54 -3.20 -20.26
C ARG A 158 -0.52 -2.48 -19.39
N ASP A 159 0.12 -1.48 -19.99
CA ASP A 159 0.94 -0.54 -19.26
C ASP A 159 0.03 0.40 -18.49
N THR A 160 0.22 0.44 -17.17
CA THR A 160 -0.59 1.25 -16.27
C THR A 160 -0.12 2.70 -16.21
N THR A 161 1.07 3.00 -16.70
CA THR A 161 1.58 4.38 -16.80
C THR A 161 0.86 5.17 -17.90
N ALA A 162 1.01 6.49 -17.90
CA ALA A 162 0.50 7.34 -18.99
C ALA A 162 1.21 7.09 -20.34
N TYR A 163 2.35 6.41 -20.35
CA TYR A 163 3.05 6.08 -21.60
C TYR A 163 2.31 5.03 -22.43
N GLY A 164 1.52 4.16 -21.80
CA GLY A 164 0.65 3.20 -22.51
C GLY A 164 1.43 2.21 -23.38
N ASN A 165 2.64 1.85 -22.98
CA ASN A 165 3.51 0.91 -23.67
C ASN A 165 3.03 -0.54 -23.53
N ASN A 166 1.80 -0.87 -23.94
CA ASN A 166 1.22 -2.21 -23.78
C ASN A 166 2.08 -3.30 -24.44
N ALA A 167 2.08 -4.50 -23.85
CA ALA A 167 2.83 -5.62 -24.37
C ALA A 167 2.38 -6.02 -25.79
N GLY A 168 3.33 -6.47 -26.61
CA GLY A 168 3.05 -6.92 -27.99
C GLY A 168 2.51 -8.35 -28.09
N ALA A 169 2.47 -9.10 -26.98
CA ALA A 169 2.02 -10.48 -26.97
C ALA A 169 1.30 -10.83 -25.66
N VAL A 170 0.40 -11.82 -25.76
CA VAL A 170 -0.20 -12.47 -24.58
C VAL A 170 0.85 -13.37 -23.96
N VAL A 171 1.06 -13.23 -22.64
CA VAL A 171 1.93 -14.13 -21.88
C VAL A 171 1.05 -14.90 -20.89
N PRO A 172 1.17 -16.23 -20.80
CA PRO A 172 0.44 -17.01 -19.81
C PRO A 172 0.77 -16.55 -18.39
N ALA A 173 -0.26 -16.44 -17.55
CA ALA A 173 -0.07 -16.21 -16.14
C ALA A 173 0.73 -17.37 -15.52
N ALA A 174 1.63 -17.03 -14.61
CA ALA A 174 2.37 -17.96 -13.79
C ALA A 174 1.81 -17.99 -12.37
N ASP A 175 1.81 -19.17 -11.77
CA ASP A 175 1.51 -19.33 -10.35
C ASP A 175 2.65 -18.80 -9.49
N GLY A 176 2.35 -18.46 -8.23
CA GLY A 176 3.35 -18.07 -7.23
C GLY A 176 3.77 -16.60 -7.27
N ALA A 177 3.10 -15.75 -8.05
CA ALA A 177 3.26 -14.31 -7.94
C ALA A 177 2.87 -13.82 -6.53
N VAL A 178 3.64 -12.88 -5.99
CA VAL A 178 3.44 -12.36 -4.62
C VAL A 178 2.37 -11.28 -4.57
N ILE A 179 2.20 -10.53 -5.67
CA ILE A 179 1.28 -9.40 -5.80
C ILE A 179 0.51 -9.60 -7.11
N GLY A 180 -0.82 -9.69 -7.01
CA GLY A 180 -1.68 -9.84 -8.18
C GLY A 180 -1.34 -11.08 -9.01
N ARG A 181 -1.39 -10.93 -10.34
CA ARG A 181 -0.94 -11.95 -11.29
C ARG A 181 0.49 -11.65 -11.73
N GLY A 182 1.21 -12.71 -12.08
CA GLY A 182 2.55 -12.58 -12.65
C GLY A 182 2.71 -13.48 -13.86
N VAL A 183 3.89 -13.38 -14.48
CA VAL A 183 4.28 -14.21 -15.61
C VAL A 183 5.69 -14.73 -15.39
N GLN A 184 6.01 -15.87 -15.99
CA GLN A 184 7.38 -16.38 -16.04
C GLN A 184 7.96 -16.09 -17.42
N LEU A 185 9.01 -15.27 -17.46
CA LEU A 185 9.78 -15.02 -18.68
C LEU A 185 10.95 -16.01 -18.72
N GLY A 186 11.06 -16.73 -19.84
CA GLY A 186 12.14 -17.68 -20.10
C GLY A 186 12.95 -17.23 -21.31
N GLU A 187 13.20 -18.15 -22.24
CA GLU A 187 13.93 -17.85 -23.49
C GLU A 187 13.13 -16.97 -24.46
N ASN A 188 11.80 -16.93 -24.31
CA ASN A 188 10.94 -16.10 -25.13
C ASN A 188 10.80 -14.70 -24.50
N PRO A 189 11.25 -13.62 -25.18
CA PRO A 189 11.12 -12.27 -24.66
C PRO A 189 9.65 -11.81 -24.70
N LEU A 190 9.30 -10.89 -23.81
CA LEU A 190 8.06 -10.12 -23.91
C LEU A 190 8.28 -8.96 -24.89
N PRO A 191 7.67 -8.96 -26.08
CA PRO A 191 7.84 -7.86 -27.03
C PRO A 191 7.22 -6.58 -26.45
N LEU A 192 8.00 -5.50 -26.49
CA LEU A 192 7.58 -4.15 -26.09
C LEU A 192 7.49 -3.24 -27.34
N PRO A 193 6.61 -2.22 -27.33
CA PRO A 193 6.52 -1.28 -28.44
C PRO A 193 7.78 -0.40 -28.51
N ALA A 194 8.17 -0.02 -29.73
CA ALA A 194 9.24 0.95 -29.95
C ALA A 194 8.73 2.37 -29.72
N SER A 195 8.66 2.80 -28.46
CA SER A 195 8.22 4.14 -28.06
C SER A 195 9.37 5.02 -27.60
N ALA A 196 9.16 6.35 -27.64
CA ALA A 196 10.16 7.31 -27.17
C ALA A 196 10.47 7.16 -25.68
N SER A 197 9.49 6.78 -24.86
CA SER A 197 9.68 6.57 -23.41
C SER A 197 10.55 5.36 -23.09
N LEU A 198 10.66 4.40 -24.01
CA LEU A 198 11.50 3.20 -23.86
C LEU A 198 12.86 3.33 -24.56
N ALA A 199 13.18 4.49 -25.12
CA ALA A 199 14.46 4.72 -25.76
C ALA A 199 15.59 4.66 -24.71
N GLN A 200 16.53 3.73 -24.88
CA GLN A 200 17.75 3.71 -24.10
C GLN A 200 18.73 4.73 -24.68
N GLN A 201 19.37 5.52 -23.81
CA GLN A 201 20.51 6.33 -24.23
C GLN A 201 21.66 5.37 -24.58
N ALA A 202 22.18 5.50 -25.81
CA ALA A 202 23.33 4.74 -26.29
C ALA A 202 24.64 5.24 -25.67
#